data_AF-A0A2V9TJA7-F1
#
_entry.id   AF-A0A2V9TJA7-F1
#
_cell.length_a   1.000
_cell.length_b   1.000
_cell.length_c   1.000
_cell.angle_alpha   90.00
_cell.angle_beta   90.00
_cell.angle_gamma   90.00
#
_symmetry.space_group_name_H-M   'P 1'
#
loop_
_entity.id
_entity.type
_entity.pdbx_description
1 polymer ?
#
loop_
_entity_poly.entity_id
_entity_poly.type
_entity_poly.pdbx_seq_one_letter_code
_entity_poly.pdbx_strand_id
1 'polypeptide(L)'
;MGFRRSTARIVRYAESPLGRYPTQIDYENYRDVDGVKTPFQWTIARPGGRFTIRIEQAQQNVPINENKFARPATATLEQKPPSQ
;
A
#
# COMPACT_ATOMS: atom_id res chain seq x y z
N MET A 1 26.23 23.90 1.90
CA MET A 1 24.79 23.75 2.24
C MET A 1 24.35 22.34 1.85
N GLY A 2 24.44 21.37 2.75
CA GLY A 2 24.38 19.94 2.44
C GLY A 2 22.94 19.40 2.33
N PHE A 3 22.65 18.70 1.22
CA PHE A 3 21.40 17.98 1.00
C PHE A 3 21.19 16.93 2.09
N ARG A 4 20.23 17.14 3.00
CA ARG A 4 19.74 16.09 3.89
C ARG A 4 18.41 15.58 3.37
N ARG A 5 18.45 14.62 2.43
CA ARG A 5 17.32 13.71 2.21
C ARG A 5 17.65 12.38 2.85
N SER A 6 17.43 12.28 4.16
CA SER A 6 17.41 11.00 4.86
C SER A 6 16.11 10.27 4.49
N THR A 7 16.07 9.71 3.30
CA THR A 7 14.98 8.87 2.79
C THR A 7 15.37 7.43 3.07
N ALA A 8 14.60 6.71 3.89
CA ALA A 8 14.78 5.26 3.98
C ALA A 8 14.30 4.63 2.66
N ARG A 9 15.11 3.74 2.09
CA ARG A 9 14.80 3.08 0.83
C ARG A 9 14.80 1.57 1.02
N ILE A 10 13.80 0.93 0.43
CA ILE A 10 13.79 -0.50 0.21
C ILE A 10 13.81 -0.76 -1.29
N VAL A 11 14.63 -1.71 -1.71
CA VAL A 11 14.56 -2.30 -3.04
C VAL A 11 14.29 -3.78 -2.85
N ARG A 12 13.24 -4.27 -3.50
CA ARG A 12 12.91 -5.70 -3.56
C ARG A 12 12.82 -6.16 -5.00
N TYR A 13 13.09 -7.43 -5.23
CA TYR A 13 13.02 -8.04 -6.56
C TYR A 13 12.00 -9.18 -6.52
N ALA A 14 11.11 -9.20 -7.51
CA ALA A 14 10.31 -10.37 -7.82
C ALA A 14 10.91 -11.06 -9.05
N GLU A 15 10.76 -12.37 -9.15
CA GLU A 15 11.12 -13.09 -10.38
C GLU A 15 10.05 -12.88 -11.45
N SER A 16 10.47 -12.80 -12.71
CA SER A 16 9.59 -12.73 -13.88
C SER A 16 10.21 -13.50 -15.05
N PRO A 17 9.45 -13.86 -16.10
CA PRO A 17 10.02 -14.50 -17.30
C PRO A 17 11.13 -13.71 -17.99
N LEU A 18 11.23 -12.40 -17.71
CA LEU A 18 12.26 -11.50 -18.26
C LEU A 18 13.40 -11.24 -17.25
N GLY A 19 13.49 -12.02 -16.17
CA GLY A 19 14.44 -11.84 -15.07
C GLY A 19 13.86 -11.03 -13.91
N ARG A 20 14.75 -10.42 -13.11
CA ARG A 20 14.37 -9.68 -11.89
C ARG A 20 13.51 -8.46 -12.21
N TYR A 21 12.35 -8.38 -11.56
CA TYR A 21 11.43 -7.25 -11.60
C TYR A 21 11.59 -6.39 -10.34
N PRO A 22 12.33 -5.26 -10.39
CA PRO A 22 12.59 -4.44 -9.22
C PRO A 22 11.36 -3.63 -8.80
N THR A 23 11.19 -3.48 -7.49
CA THR A 23 10.35 -2.45 -6.87
C THR A 23 11.20 -1.66 -5.89
N GLN A 24 11.32 -0.36 -6.14
CA GLN A 24 11.92 0.59 -5.19
C GLN A 24 10.81 1.33 -4.44
N ILE A 25 10.96 1.44 -3.13
CA ILE A 25 10.07 2.22 -2.26
C ILE A 25 10.92 3.22 -1.49
N ASP A 26 10.61 4.49 -1.68
CA ASP A 26 11.23 5.63 -1.01
C ASP A 26 10.27 6.18 0.05
N TYR A 27 10.68 6.16 1.32
CA TYR A 27 9.90 6.65 2.45
C TYR A 27 10.35 8.04 2.89
N GLU A 28 9.40 8.98 2.96
CA GLU A 28 9.62 10.37 3.31
C GLU A 28 8.54 10.88 4.29
N ASN A 29 8.72 12.11 4.78
CA ASN A 29 7.79 12.79 5.68
C ASN A 29 7.48 11.93 6.93
N TYR A 30 8.52 11.55 7.66
CA TYR A 30 8.36 10.80 8.91
C TYR A 30 7.76 11.69 9.99
N ARG A 31 6.72 11.17 10.64
CA ARG A 31 6.03 11.82 11.76
C ARG A 31 6.00 10.86 12.94
N ASP A 32 5.88 11.42 14.14
CA ASP A 32 5.61 10.63 15.34
C ASP A 32 4.11 10.33 15.39
N VAL A 33 3.74 9.05 15.48
CA VAL A 33 2.37 8.59 15.69
C VAL A 33 2.42 7.60 16.83
N ASP A 34 1.97 8.03 18.01
CA ASP A 34 1.96 7.23 19.24
C ASP A 34 3.34 6.60 19.58
N GLY A 35 4.42 7.38 19.43
CA GLY A 35 5.79 6.95 19.70
C GLY A 35 6.47 6.20 18.55
N VAL A 36 5.77 5.98 17.43
CA VAL A 36 6.32 5.31 16.24
C VAL A 36 6.64 6.31 15.14
N LYS A 37 7.89 6.32 14.66
CA LYS A 37 8.31 7.11 13.50
C LYS A 37 7.72 6.54 12.22
N THR A 38 6.60 7.10 11.79
CA THR A 38 5.78 6.62 10.67
C THR A 38 5.97 7.49 9.44
N PRO A 39 6.28 6.93 8.25
CA PRO A 39 6.40 7.70 7.02
C PRO A 39 5.02 8.05 6.44
N PHE A 40 4.79 9.33 6.14
CA PHE A 40 3.52 9.83 5.56
C PHE A 40 3.58 10.05 4.04
N GLN A 41 4.73 9.83 3.40
CA GLN A 41 4.85 9.88 1.94
C GLN A 41 5.70 8.74 1.40
N TRP A 42 5.15 7.92 0.51
CA TRP A 42 5.83 6.77 -0.08
C TRP A 42 5.86 6.92 -1.59
N THR A 43 7.03 6.88 -2.22
CA THR A 43 7.13 6.83 -3.68
C THR A 43 7.53 5.43 -4.11
N ILE A 44 6.71 4.80 -4.95
CA ILE A 44 6.91 3.43 -5.42
C ILE A 44 7.24 3.47 -6.91
N ALA A 45 8.41 2.95 -7.27
CA ALA A 45 8.87 2.84 -8.65
C ALA A 45 9.06 1.38 -9.06
N ARG A 46 8.55 1.04 -10.24
CA ARG A 46 8.66 -0.26 -10.92
C ARG A 46 8.94 0.00 -12.40
N PRO A 47 9.45 -0.98 -13.18
CA PRO A 47 9.66 -0.80 -14.62
C PRO A 47 8.45 -0.25 -15.38
N GLY A 48 7.22 -0.63 -14.96
CA GLY A 48 5.98 -0.15 -15.58
C GLY A 48 5.48 1.22 -15.12
N GLY A 49 6.14 1.87 -14.16
CA GLY A 49 5.73 3.21 -13.73
C GLY A 49 6.09 3.58 -12.29
N ARG A 50 5.75 4.82 -11.93
CA ARG A 50 5.97 5.40 -10.61
C ARG A 50 4.72 6.11 -10.11
N PHE A 51 4.41 5.94 -8.83
CA PHE A 51 3.37 6.71 -8.16
C PHE A 51 3.77 7.03 -6.71
N THR A 52 3.04 7.97 -6.11
CA THR A 52 3.26 8.41 -4.73
C THR A 52 1.98 8.28 -3.93
N ILE A 53 2.10 7.71 -2.73
CA ILE A 53 1.06 7.67 -1.71
C ILE A 53 1.36 8.78 -0.71
N ARG A 54 0.35 9.59 -0.37
CA ARG A 54 0.42 10.58 0.71
C ARG A 54 -0.66 10.27 1.73
N ILE A 55 -0.24 10.18 2.98
CA ILE A 55 -1.12 9.96 4.12
C ILE A 55 -1.38 11.33 4.74
N GLU A 56 -2.65 11.66 4.97
CA GLU A 56 -3.03 12.90 5.64
C GLU A 56 -3.04 12.72 7.16
N GLN A 57 -3.63 11.62 7.61
CA GLN A 57 -3.78 11.27 9.03
C GLN A 57 -3.54 9.78 9.26
N ALA A 58 -2.91 9.45 10.39
CA ALA A 58 -2.77 8.09 10.89
C ALA A 58 -3.07 8.07 12.39
N GLN A 59 -3.68 6.99 12.87
CA GLN A 59 -3.97 6.74 14.28
C GLN A 59 -3.63 5.27 14.57
N GLN A 60 -2.99 4.96 15.69
CA GLN A 60 -2.66 3.59 16.06
C GLN A 60 -3.72 3.00 17.00
N ASN A 61 -3.92 1.69 16.93
CA ASN A 61 -4.72 0.91 17.89
C ASN A 61 -6.18 1.38 18.07
N VAL A 62 -6.75 2.12 17.12
CA VAL A 62 -8.17 2.48 17.14
C VAL A 62 -8.99 1.21 16.91
N PRO A 63 -9.99 0.90 17.76
CA PRO A 63 -10.84 -0.27 17.55
C PRO A 63 -11.57 -0.21 16.21
N ILE A 64 -11.48 -1.28 15.43
CA ILE A 64 -12.22 -1.44 14.18
C ILE A 64 -13.25 -2.55 14.38
N ASN A 65 -14.52 -2.28 14.07
CA ASN A 65 -15.59 -3.26 14.18
C ASN A 65 -15.31 -4.47 13.27
N GLU A 66 -15.38 -5.68 13.82
CA GLU A 66 -15.11 -6.96 13.12
C GLU A 66 -15.98 -7.15 11.86
N ASN A 67 -17.19 -6.60 11.84
CA ASN A 67 -18.08 -6.65 10.68
C ASN A 67 -17.51 -5.96 9.44
N LYS A 68 -16.51 -5.06 9.59
CA LYS A 68 -15.78 -4.47 8.46
C LYS A 68 -14.90 -5.48 7.72
N PHE A 69 -14.56 -6.59 8.36
CA PHE A 69 -13.79 -7.69 7.79
C PHE A 69 -14.67 -8.90 7.42
N ALA A 70 -15.99 -8.82 7.67
CA ALA A 70 -16.92 -9.85 7.22
C ALA A 70 -16.87 -9.97 5.70
N ARG A 71 -16.97 -11.21 5.21
CA ARG A 71 -17.07 -11.47 3.77
C ARG A 71 -18.27 -10.68 3.22
N PRO A 72 -18.12 -9.88 2.16
CA PRO A 72 -19.26 -9.24 1.52
C PRO A 72 -20.30 -10.29 1.15
N ALA A 73 -21.58 -9.99 1.37
CA ALA A 73 -22.64 -10.85 0.88
C ALA A 73 -22.43 -11.02 -0.63
N THR A 74 -22.22 -12.27 -1.06
CA THR A 74 -22.17 -12.58 -2.48
C THR A 74 -23.58 -12.29 -2.96
N ALA A 75 -23.77 -11.31 -3.83
CA ALA A 75 -25.04 -11.14 -4.50
C ALA A 75 -25.37 -12.51 -5.11
N THR A 76 -26.45 -13.13 -4.63
CA THR A 76 -27.00 -14.33 -5.26
C THR A 76 -27.23 -13.93 -6.70
N LEU A 77 -26.37 -14.38 -7.61
CA LEU A 77 -26.66 -14.29 -9.04
C LEU A 77 -27.98 -15.05 -9.17
N GLU A 78 -29.08 -14.32 -9.39
CA GLU A 78 -30.36 -14.92 -9.75
C GLU A 78 -30.05 -15.85 -10.92
N GLN A 79 -30.07 -17.15 -10.66
CA GLN A 79 -30.00 -18.15 -11.70
C GLN A 79 -31.29 -17.99 -12.48
N LYS A 80 -31.25 -17.21 -13.57
CA LYS A 80 -32.31 -17.23 -14.57
C LYS A 80 -32.50 -18.70 -14.94
N PRO A 81 -33.70 -19.29 -14.73
CA PRO A 81 -33.93 -20.68 -15.09
C PRO A 81 -33.59 -20.87 -16.57
N PRO A 82 -33.06 -22.04 -16.96
CA PRO A 82 -32.66 -22.29 -18.34
C PRO A 82 -33.84 -21.99 -19.26
N SER A 83 -33.58 -21.23 -20.32
CA SER A 83 -34.57 -21.03 -21.38
C SER A 83 -34.94 -22.41 -21.91
N GLN A 84 -36.21 -22.78 -21.75
CA GLN A 84 -36.83 -23.76 -22.64
C GLN A 84 -36.96 -23.15 -24.05
#